data_AF-A0AAV9STZ1-F1
#
_entry.id   AF-A0AAV9STZ1-F1
#
_cell.length_a   1.000
_cell.length_b   1.000
_cell.length_c   1.000
_cell.angle_alpha   90.00
_cell.angle_beta   90.00
_cell.angle_gamma   90.00
#
_symmetry.space_group_name_H-M   'P 1'
#
loop_
_entity.id
_entity.type
_entity.pdbx_description
1 polymer ?
#
loop_
_entity_poly.entity_id
_entity_poly.type
_entity_poly.pdbx_seq_one_letter_code
_entity_poly.pdbx_strand_id
1 'polypeptide(L)'
;MSATHQFRDKVIAVTGAASGIGLATAHLLASRGAKLSLADINAEGLREAQSDIQARHTEAEVITSAVDVTDYDQVEKWTANTIEHFGRLDGAANLAGVIPKSVGKKGLADQDLDEWEFVMGVNLKGVMHCLKAQLSMIQDNGSIVNASSIAGLQGRPNNGAYTASKHAILGLTRTAAKEVGCRSIRVNAVCP
;
A
#
# COMPACT_ATOMS: atom_id res chain seq x y z
N MET A 1 -17.31 19.06 11.62
CA MET A 1 -15.92 19.32 11.18
C MET A 1 -15.96 19.54 9.68
N SER A 2 -15.36 20.62 9.17
CA SER A 2 -15.24 20.83 7.72
C SER A 2 -14.57 19.61 7.07
N ALA A 3 -15.02 19.20 5.87
CA ALA A 3 -14.46 18.08 5.12
C ALA A 3 -12.94 18.19 4.87
N THR A 4 -12.37 19.39 5.06
CA THR A 4 -10.96 19.71 4.86
C THR A 4 -9.98 19.18 5.92
N HIS A 5 -10.43 18.65 7.07
CA HIS A 5 -9.52 18.18 8.14
C HIS A 5 -9.86 16.80 8.69
N GLN A 6 -10.48 15.93 7.89
CA GLN A 6 -10.88 14.59 8.33
C GLN A 6 -9.73 13.73 8.87
N PHE A 7 -8.49 13.99 8.44
CA PHE A 7 -7.30 13.22 8.81
C PHE A 7 -6.31 14.01 9.68
N ARG A 8 -6.74 15.14 10.26
CA ARG A 8 -5.87 15.93 11.15
C ARG A 8 -5.25 15.04 12.24
N ASP A 9 -3.94 15.14 12.38
CA ASP A 9 -3.09 14.38 13.31
C ASP A 9 -3.07 12.85 13.13
N LYS A 10 -3.68 12.34 12.05
CA LYS A 10 -3.64 10.91 11.71
C LYS A 10 -2.36 10.57 10.96
N VAL A 11 -1.67 9.53 11.42
CA VAL A 11 -0.45 9.04 10.78
C VAL A 11 -0.80 7.91 9.82
N ILE A 12 -0.54 8.13 8.53
CA ILE A 12 -0.88 7.19 7.46
C ILE A 12 0.38 6.75 6.71
N ALA A 13 0.62 5.44 6.68
CA ALA A 13 1.69 4.82 5.91
C ALA A 13 1.21 4.48 4.49
N VAL A 14 1.99 4.79 3.44
CA VAL A 14 1.62 4.54 2.04
C VAL A 14 2.78 3.90 1.30
N THR A 15 2.58 2.70 0.77
CA THR A 15 3.56 2.05 -0.15
C THR A 15 3.20 2.32 -1.61
N GLY A 16 4.17 2.34 -2.52
CA GLY A 16 3.93 2.67 -3.93
C GLY A 16 3.68 4.18 -4.12
N ALA A 17 4.22 4.99 -3.22
CA ALA A 17 3.88 6.40 -3.09
C ALA A 17 4.61 7.31 -4.09
N ALA A 18 5.59 6.82 -4.84
CA ALA A 18 6.36 7.64 -5.77
C ALA A 18 5.59 8.00 -7.04
N SER A 19 4.47 7.32 -7.35
CA SER A 19 3.72 7.58 -8.58
C SER A 19 2.25 7.12 -8.53
N GLY A 20 1.51 7.42 -9.59
CA GLY A 20 0.19 6.85 -9.87
C GLY A 20 -0.83 7.03 -8.73
N ILE A 21 -1.56 5.95 -8.42
CA ILE A 21 -2.60 5.95 -7.37
C ILE A 21 -1.99 6.23 -5.99
N GLY A 22 -0.77 5.75 -5.71
CA GLY A 22 -0.11 5.98 -4.44
C GLY A 22 0.22 7.46 -4.20
N LEU A 23 0.84 8.11 -5.19
CA LEU A 23 1.12 9.55 -5.14
C LEU A 23 -0.17 10.38 -5.04
N ALA A 24 -1.18 10.06 -5.85
CA ALA A 24 -2.48 10.74 -5.79
C ALA A 24 -3.15 10.57 -4.41
N THR A 25 -3.03 9.39 -3.80
CA THR A 25 -3.52 9.11 -2.45
C THR A 25 -2.75 9.94 -1.41
N ALA A 26 -1.43 10.05 -1.54
CA ALA A 26 -0.60 10.85 -0.65
C ALA A 26 -0.99 12.34 -0.69
N HIS A 27 -1.18 12.93 -1.87
CA HIS A 27 -1.70 14.31 -1.98
C HIS A 27 -3.08 14.48 -1.35
N LEU A 28 -3.98 13.53 -1.56
CA LEU A 28 -5.33 13.62 -1.01
C LEU A 28 -5.32 13.54 0.53
N LEU A 29 -4.45 12.70 1.10
CA LEU A 29 -4.28 12.59 2.55
C LEU A 29 -3.63 13.85 3.14
N ALA A 30 -2.57 14.35 2.50
CA ALA A 30 -1.90 15.60 2.89
C ALA A 30 -2.87 16.79 2.88
N SER A 31 -3.66 16.95 1.81
CA SER A 31 -4.66 18.02 1.72
C SER A 31 -5.78 17.94 2.76
N ARG A 32 -5.90 16.80 3.46
CA ARG A 32 -6.85 16.57 4.56
C ARG A 32 -6.20 16.57 5.95
N GLY A 33 -4.93 16.97 6.03
CA GLY A 33 -4.19 17.16 7.27
C GLY A 33 -3.54 15.90 7.85
N ALA A 34 -3.39 14.83 7.07
CA ALA A 34 -2.68 13.63 7.51
C ALA A 34 -1.17 13.87 7.62
N LYS A 35 -0.53 13.20 8.58
CA LYS A 35 0.92 12.99 8.61
C LYS A 35 1.26 11.74 7.82
N LEU A 36 2.27 11.80 6.97
CA LEU A 36 2.55 10.76 5.99
C LEU A 36 3.90 10.10 6.18
N SER A 37 3.90 8.77 6.10
CA SER A 37 5.10 7.97 5.89
C SER A 37 5.00 7.31 4.53
N LEU A 38 5.85 7.72 3.59
CA LEU A 38 5.79 7.29 2.19
C LEU A 38 6.92 6.30 1.88
N ALA A 39 6.55 5.17 1.29
CA ALA A 39 7.47 4.13 0.88
C ALA A 39 7.30 3.78 -0.60
N ASP A 40 8.42 3.52 -1.24
CA ASP A 40 8.54 3.08 -2.62
C ASP A 40 9.97 2.53 -2.83
N ILE A 41 10.17 1.70 -3.85
CA ILE A 41 11.51 1.28 -4.23
C ILE A 41 12.26 2.40 -4.97
N ASN A 42 11.53 3.34 -5.59
CA ASN A 42 12.10 4.48 -6.30
C ASN A 42 12.39 5.65 -5.34
N ALA A 43 13.64 5.72 -4.84
CA ALA A 43 14.08 6.77 -3.93
C ALA A 43 14.05 8.19 -4.53
N GLU A 44 14.32 8.35 -5.83
CA GLU A 44 14.22 9.66 -6.49
C GLU A 44 12.77 10.12 -6.58
N GLY A 45 11.89 9.24 -7.07
CA GLY A 45 10.46 9.54 -7.18
C GLY A 45 9.81 9.86 -5.83
N LEU A 46 10.28 9.26 -4.74
CA LEU A 46 9.87 9.64 -3.38
C LEU A 46 10.30 11.05 -3.00
N ARG A 47 11.54 11.45 -3.33
CA ARG A 47 12.03 12.81 -3.05
C ARG A 47 11.25 13.86 -3.84
N GLU A 48 10.96 13.58 -5.10
CA GLU A 48 10.10 14.43 -5.93
C GLU A 48 8.68 14.52 -5.35
N ALA A 49 8.07 13.38 -5.00
CA ALA A 49 6.76 13.31 -4.39
C ALA A 49 6.68 14.10 -3.07
N GLN A 50 7.65 13.92 -2.18
CA GLN A 50 7.74 14.66 -0.91
C GLN A 50 7.80 16.17 -1.15
N SER A 51 8.68 16.59 -2.06
CA SER A 51 8.86 18.01 -2.41
C SER A 51 7.58 18.61 -2.97
N ASP A 52 6.90 17.92 -3.90
CA ASP A 52 5.66 18.39 -4.50
C ASP A 52 4.50 18.44 -3.49
N ILE A 53 4.38 17.43 -2.61
CA ILE A 53 3.38 17.42 -1.53
C ILE A 53 3.60 18.61 -0.59
N GLN A 54 4.83 18.82 -0.12
CA GLN A 54 5.15 19.91 0.82
C GLN A 54 4.98 21.30 0.18
N ALA A 55 5.24 21.43 -1.12
CA ALA A 55 5.00 22.68 -1.85
C ALA A 55 3.50 23.02 -1.95
N ARG A 56 2.63 22.02 -2.12
CA ARG A 56 1.17 22.22 -2.28
C ARG A 56 0.41 22.21 -0.96
N HIS A 57 0.96 21.57 0.06
CA HIS A 57 0.34 21.36 1.36
C HIS A 57 1.38 21.70 2.44
N THR A 58 1.58 22.99 2.68
CA THR A 58 2.68 23.51 3.52
C THR A 58 2.65 23.05 4.97
N GLU A 59 1.50 22.58 5.46
CA GLU A 59 1.36 22.00 6.81
C GLU A 59 1.56 20.47 6.83
N ALA A 60 1.81 19.83 5.69
CA ALA A 60 1.96 18.39 5.61
C ALA A 60 3.31 17.94 6.17
N GLU A 61 3.26 17.13 7.22
CA GLU A 61 4.42 16.40 7.73
C GLU A 61 4.59 15.11 6.93
N VAL A 62 5.72 14.95 6.24
CA VAL A 62 5.99 13.82 5.34
C VAL A 62 7.40 13.31 5.59
N ILE A 63 7.52 12.01 5.89
CA ILE A 63 8.79 11.28 5.84
C ILE A 63 8.76 10.28 4.69
N THR A 64 9.93 9.97 4.14
CA THR A 64 10.09 9.02 3.04
C THR A 64 11.07 7.92 3.39
N SER A 65 10.91 6.73 2.81
CA SER A 65 11.85 5.63 2.94
C SER A 65 11.86 4.79 1.67
N ALA A 66 13.05 4.54 1.12
CA ALA A 66 13.20 3.57 0.04
C ALA A 66 12.98 2.17 0.61
N VAL A 67 11.95 1.46 0.14
CA VAL A 67 11.52 0.15 0.68
C VAL A 67 11.16 -0.76 -0.48
N ASP A 68 11.83 -1.90 -0.55
CA ASP A 68 11.35 -3.05 -1.33
C ASP A 68 10.35 -3.85 -0.49
N VAL A 69 9.07 -3.83 -0.88
CA VAL A 69 8.01 -4.56 -0.16
C VAL A 69 8.20 -6.08 -0.19
N THR A 70 9.00 -6.61 -1.11
CA THR A 70 9.31 -8.05 -1.18
C THR A 70 10.27 -8.52 -0.08
N ASP A 71 10.91 -7.57 0.60
CA ASP A 71 11.78 -7.77 1.76
C ASP A 71 11.02 -7.39 3.05
N TYR A 72 10.76 -8.39 3.90
CA TYR A 72 10.01 -8.17 5.14
C TYR A 72 10.76 -7.28 6.12
N ASP A 73 12.08 -7.40 6.23
CA ASP A 73 12.87 -6.68 7.21
C ASP A 73 12.87 -5.18 6.90
N GLN A 74 12.88 -4.82 5.61
CA GLN A 74 12.71 -3.44 5.18
C GLN A 74 11.33 -2.88 5.52
N VAL A 75 10.26 -3.66 5.29
CA VAL A 75 8.87 -3.25 5.60
C VAL A 75 8.65 -3.09 7.10
N GLU A 76 9.14 -4.04 7.91
CA GLU A 76 9.06 -3.99 9.36
C GLU A 76 9.82 -2.78 9.92
N LYS A 77 11.05 -2.57 9.47
CA LYS A 77 11.88 -1.42 9.87
C LYS A 77 11.22 -0.09 9.50
N TRP A 78 10.69 0.04 8.28
CA TRP A 78 9.98 1.25 7.86
C TRP A 78 8.73 1.52 8.71
N THR A 79 7.96 0.48 9.03
CA THR A 79 6.78 0.59 9.89
C THR A 79 7.17 1.01 11.30
N ALA A 80 8.23 0.41 11.87
CA ALA A 80 8.76 0.79 13.18
C ALA A 80 9.27 2.24 13.19
N ASN A 81 10.05 2.66 12.20
CA ASN A 81 10.55 4.03 12.07
C ASN A 81 9.41 5.05 11.95
N THR A 82 8.30 4.68 11.30
CA THR A 82 7.10 5.53 11.21
C THR A 82 6.53 5.81 12.60
N ILE A 83 6.47 4.80 13.45
CA ILE A 83 5.96 4.91 14.82
C ILE A 83 6.97 5.60 15.72
N GLU A 84 8.27 5.34 15.56
CA GLU A 84 9.31 6.07 16.29
C GLU A 84 9.24 7.58 16.00
N HIS A 85 9.05 7.96 14.74
CA HIS A 85 9.02 9.35 14.33
C HIS A 85 7.72 10.07 14.75
N PHE A 86 6.55 9.46 14.51
CA PHE A 86 5.26 10.11 14.76
C PHE A 86 4.56 9.69 16.07
N GLY A 87 5.11 8.71 16.78
CA GLY A 87 4.57 8.14 18.02
C GLY A 87 3.40 7.16 17.83
N ARG A 88 2.89 6.99 16.61
CA ARG A 88 1.71 6.16 16.31
C ARG A 88 1.57 5.79 14.84
N LEU A 89 0.69 4.84 14.55
CA LEU A 89 0.18 4.53 13.21
C LEU A 89 -1.35 4.42 13.29
N ASP A 90 -2.07 5.24 12.51
CA ASP A 90 -3.54 5.25 12.48
C ASP A 90 -4.11 4.52 11.25
N GLY A 91 -3.33 4.42 10.17
CA GLY A 91 -3.78 3.74 8.98
C GLY A 91 -2.69 3.45 7.98
N ALA A 92 -3.01 2.61 7.00
CA ALA A 92 -2.10 2.28 5.92
C ALA A 92 -2.83 2.12 4.58
N ALA A 93 -2.13 2.48 3.50
CA ALA A 93 -2.52 2.24 2.13
C ALA A 93 -1.44 1.41 1.42
N ASN A 94 -1.70 0.12 1.27
CA ASN A 94 -0.79 -0.83 0.63
C ASN A 94 -1.05 -0.84 -0.88
N LEU A 95 -0.43 0.12 -1.57
CA LEU A 95 -0.67 0.40 -2.98
C LEU A 95 0.50 0.01 -3.91
N ALA A 96 1.61 -0.49 -3.37
CA ALA A 96 2.70 -1.03 -4.17
C ALA A 96 2.19 -2.21 -5.02
N GLY A 97 2.55 -2.23 -6.29
CA GLY A 97 2.15 -3.28 -7.21
C GLY A 97 2.70 -3.09 -8.61
N VAL A 98 2.79 -4.20 -9.33
CA VAL A 98 3.29 -4.26 -10.71
C VAL A 98 2.28 -4.98 -11.60
N ILE A 99 2.33 -4.61 -12.88
CA ILE A 99 1.61 -5.29 -13.96
C ILE A 99 2.67 -6.06 -14.75
N PRO A 100 2.47 -7.36 -15.05
CA PRO A 100 3.42 -8.13 -15.85
C PRO A 100 3.59 -7.52 -17.25
N LYS A 101 4.79 -7.63 -17.82
CA LYS A 101 5.06 -7.21 -19.21
C LYS A 101 4.29 -8.06 -20.21
N SER A 102 3.97 -9.30 -19.84
CA SER A 102 3.17 -10.24 -20.62
C SER A 102 1.66 -10.00 -20.56
N VAL A 103 1.18 -9.02 -19.78
CA VAL A 103 -0.25 -8.72 -19.65
C VAL A 103 -0.90 -8.55 -21.03
N GLY A 104 -1.98 -9.28 -21.30
CA GLY A 104 -2.69 -9.28 -22.58
C GLY A 104 -2.00 -10.04 -23.71
N LYS A 105 -0.76 -10.52 -23.52
CA LYS A 105 0.09 -11.10 -24.58
C LYS A 105 0.27 -12.61 -24.48
N LYS A 106 0.48 -13.14 -23.27
CA LYS A 106 0.75 -14.58 -23.06
C LYS A 106 -0.36 -15.23 -22.24
N GLY A 107 -0.86 -16.36 -22.70
CA GLY A 107 -1.81 -17.20 -21.96
C GLY A 107 -1.13 -17.89 -20.77
N LEU A 108 -1.92 -18.57 -19.93
CA LEU A 108 -1.40 -19.26 -18.76
C LEU A 108 -0.42 -20.40 -19.11
N ALA A 109 -0.65 -21.08 -20.24
CA ALA A 109 0.24 -22.14 -20.72
C ALA A 109 1.64 -21.64 -21.13
N ASP A 110 1.76 -20.36 -21.47
CA ASP A 110 3.01 -19.71 -21.89
C ASP A 110 3.58 -18.79 -20.81
N GLN A 111 3.05 -18.87 -19.59
CA GLN A 111 3.43 -18.00 -18.48
C GLN A 111 4.92 -18.18 -18.16
N ASP A 112 5.63 -17.05 -18.16
CA ASP A 112 7.02 -17.01 -17.72
C ASP A 112 7.06 -17.16 -16.18
N LEU A 113 7.84 -18.12 -15.70
CA LEU A 113 7.93 -18.44 -14.27
C LEU A 113 8.64 -17.35 -13.48
N ASP A 114 9.67 -16.70 -14.04
CA ASP A 114 10.38 -15.62 -13.36
C ASP A 114 9.47 -14.38 -13.25
N GLU A 115 8.69 -14.10 -14.29
CA GLU A 115 7.69 -13.03 -14.23
C GLU A 115 6.55 -13.36 -13.24
N TRP A 116 6.15 -14.63 -13.15
CA TRP A 116 5.19 -15.07 -12.15
C TRP A 116 5.70 -14.80 -10.73
N GLU A 117 6.91 -15.25 -10.42
CA GLU A 117 7.53 -15.04 -9.10
C GLU A 117 7.70 -13.56 -8.78
N PHE A 118 8.09 -12.74 -9.76
CA PHE A 118 8.19 -11.30 -9.60
C PHE A 118 6.83 -10.66 -9.25
N VAL A 119 5.77 -10.98 -10.01
CA VAL A 119 4.42 -10.45 -9.77
C VAL A 119 3.89 -10.91 -8.42
N MET A 120 4.08 -12.18 -8.06
CA MET A 120 3.63 -12.73 -6.78
C MET A 120 4.40 -12.14 -5.60
N GLY A 121 5.72 -11.96 -5.77
CA GLY A 121 6.59 -11.30 -4.80
C GLY A 121 6.12 -9.88 -4.48
N VAL A 122 5.92 -9.05 -5.50
CA VAL A 122 5.50 -7.66 -5.27
C VAL A 122 4.04 -7.56 -4.85
N ASN A 123 3.11 -8.14 -5.62
CA ASN A 123 1.68 -7.89 -5.44
C ASN A 123 1.08 -8.63 -4.26
N LEU A 124 1.49 -9.88 -4.01
CA LEU A 124 0.93 -10.70 -2.95
C LEU A 124 1.81 -10.66 -1.70
N LYS A 125 3.06 -11.10 -1.82
CA LYS A 125 3.97 -11.19 -0.68
C LYS A 125 4.24 -9.82 -0.07
N GLY A 126 4.40 -8.78 -0.89
CA GLY A 126 4.53 -7.40 -0.43
C GLY A 126 3.34 -6.91 0.40
N VAL A 127 2.10 -7.15 -0.04
CA VAL A 127 0.90 -6.79 0.76
C VAL A 127 0.84 -7.61 2.05
N MET A 128 1.20 -8.90 2.01
CA MET A 128 1.26 -9.73 3.21
C MET A 128 2.29 -9.22 4.22
N HIS A 129 3.49 -8.83 3.77
CA HIS A 129 4.52 -8.22 4.64
C HIS A 129 4.02 -6.93 5.29
N CYS A 130 3.40 -6.05 4.50
CA CYS A 130 2.80 -4.82 5.01
C CYS A 130 1.74 -5.11 6.07
N LEU A 131 0.80 -6.01 5.79
CA LEU A 131 -0.23 -6.39 6.76
C LEU A 131 0.39 -6.97 8.03
N LYS A 132 1.38 -7.86 7.92
CA LYS A 132 2.06 -8.45 9.09
C LYS A 132 2.67 -7.38 9.99
N ALA A 133 3.46 -6.47 9.43
CA ALA A 133 4.10 -5.40 10.19
C ALA A 133 3.04 -4.44 10.76
N GLN A 134 2.15 -3.93 9.92
CA GLN A 134 1.16 -2.91 10.28
C GLN A 134 0.15 -3.40 11.32
N LEU A 135 -0.44 -4.59 11.16
CA LEU A 135 -1.45 -5.09 12.09
C LEU A 135 -0.89 -5.32 13.51
N SER A 136 0.40 -5.65 13.61
CA SER A 136 1.07 -5.83 14.90
C SER A 136 1.33 -4.52 15.65
N MET A 137 1.38 -3.37 14.95
CA MET A 137 1.79 -2.09 15.55
C MET A 137 0.76 -0.94 15.41
N ILE A 138 -0.25 -1.10 14.56
CA ILE A 138 -1.30 -0.09 14.34
C ILE A 138 -2.12 0.11 15.61
N GLN A 139 -2.58 1.34 15.84
CA GLN A 139 -3.48 1.67 16.93
C GLN A 139 -4.86 1.02 16.75
N ASP A 140 -5.55 0.79 17.87
CA ASP A 140 -6.96 0.43 17.85
C ASP A 140 -7.78 1.53 17.15
N ASN A 141 -8.89 1.15 16.52
CA ASN A 141 -9.65 2.01 15.60
C ASN A 141 -8.91 2.40 14.30
N GLY A 142 -7.79 1.74 13.99
CA GLY A 142 -7.03 1.97 12.78
C GLY A 142 -7.73 1.52 11.50
N SER A 143 -7.20 1.92 10.33
CA SER A 143 -7.77 1.54 9.03
C SER A 143 -6.69 1.23 8.00
N ILE A 144 -6.77 0.05 7.39
CA ILE A 144 -5.89 -0.38 6.30
C ILE A 144 -6.69 -0.59 5.01
N VAL A 145 -6.14 -0.15 3.89
CA VAL A 145 -6.64 -0.43 2.54
C VAL A 145 -5.55 -1.07 1.67
N ASN A 146 -5.92 -2.15 0.97
CA ASN A 146 -5.04 -2.86 0.04
C ASN A 146 -5.50 -2.63 -1.41
N ALA A 147 -4.56 -2.45 -2.34
CA ALA A 147 -4.87 -2.36 -3.76
C ALA A 147 -5.04 -3.75 -4.41
N SER A 148 -6.28 -4.16 -4.65
CA SER A 148 -6.60 -5.26 -5.55
C SER A 148 -6.80 -4.71 -6.99
N SER A 149 -7.77 -5.23 -7.73
CA SER A 149 -8.22 -4.77 -9.06
C SER A 149 -9.55 -5.43 -9.39
N ILE A 150 -10.26 -4.95 -10.42
CA ILE A 150 -11.32 -5.74 -11.08
C ILE A 150 -10.81 -7.14 -11.46
N ALA A 151 -9.53 -7.28 -11.82
CA ALA A 151 -8.90 -8.59 -12.06
C ALA A 151 -8.80 -9.49 -10.81
N GLY A 152 -9.05 -8.95 -9.61
CA GLY A 152 -9.20 -9.71 -8.36
C GLY A 152 -10.61 -10.25 -8.14
N LEU A 153 -11.60 -9.79 -8.92
CA LEU A 153 -13.00 -10.22 -8.84
C LEU A 153 -13.41 -11.14 -9.99
N GLN A 154 -12.66 -11.10 -11.10
CA GLN A 154 -12.91 -11.92 -12.27
C GLN A 154 -11.60 -12.27 -12.99
N GLY A 155 -11.58 -13.43 -13.64
CA GLY A 155 -10.50 -13.82 -14.53
C GLY A 155 -10.41 -12.92 -15.77
N ARG A 156 -9.20 -12.72 -16.28
CA ARG A 156 -8.95 -12.11 -17.59
C ARG A 156 -7.99 -12.99 -18.40
N PRO A 157 -8.29 -13.27 -19.69
CA PRO A 157 -7.34 -13.95 -20.56
C PRO A 157 -5.98 -13.22 -20.59
N ASN A 158 -4.92 -14.00 -20.72
CA ASN A 158 -3.54 -13.51 -20.83
C ASN A 158 -3.07 -12.64 -19.65
N ASN A 159 -3.56 -12.94 -18.45
CA ASN A 159 -3.31 -12.13 -17.25
C ASN A 159 -3.12 -12.98 -15.99
N GLY A 160 -2.56 -14.18 -16.13
CA GLY A 160 -2.56 -15.23 -15.10
C GLY A 160 -1.99 -14.77 -13.76
N ALA A 161 -0.70 -14.40 -13.74
CA ALA A 161 0.01 -13.99 -12.51
C ALA A 161 -0.67 -12.81 -11.80
N TYR A 162 -1.03 -11.77 -12.55
CA TYR A 162 -1.68 -10.59 -11.98
C TYR A 162 -3.06 -10.93 -11.42
N THR A 163 -3.91 -11.63 -12.19
CA THR A 163 -5.25 -12.06 -11.76
C THR A 163 -5.17 -12.88 -10.48
N ALA A 164 -4.27 -13.87 -10.43
CA ALA A 164 -4.06 -14.70 -9.25
C ALA A 164 -3.62 -13.86 -8.04
N SER A 165 -2.63 -12.98 -8.22
CA SER A 165 -2.15 -12.09 -7.15
C SER A 165 -3.26 -11.19 -6.60
N LYS A 166 -4.11 -10.61 -7.47
CA LYS A 166 -5.17 -9.69 -7.05
C LYS A 166 -6.35 -10.41 -6.38
N HIS A 167 -6.67 -11.65 -6.77
CA HIS A 167 -7.62 -12.50 -6.04
C HIS A 167 -7.10 -12.83 -4.64
N ALA A 168 -5.82 -13.20 -4.53
CA ALA A 168 -5.21 -13.54 -3.25
C ALA A 168 -5.25 -12.38 -2.24
N ILE A 169 -5.08 -11.13 -2.70
CA ILE A 169 -5.24 -9.93 -1.86
C ILE A 169 -6.64 -9.85 -1.23
N LEU A 170 -7.70 -10.23 -1.95
CA LEU A 170 -9.06 -10.22 -1.40
C LEU A 170 -9.23 -11.25 -0.27
N GLY A 171 -8.64 -12.43 -0.43
CA GLY A 171 -8.60 -13.46 0.61
C GLY A 171 -7.89 -12.95 1.87
N LEU A 172 -6.66 -12.44 1.72
CA LEU A 172 -5.88 -11.87 2.83
C LEU A 172 -6.60 -10.73 3.54
N THR A 173 -7.19 -9.82 2.76
CA THR A 173 -7.94 -8.67 3.30
C THR A 173 -9.11 -9.14 4.18
N ARG A 174 -9.89 -10.14 3.73
CA ARG A 174 -11.02 -10.68 4.49
C ARG A 174 -10.57 -11.41 5.75
N THR A 175 -9.46 -12.15 5.68
CA THR A 175 -8.87 -12.82 6.84
C THR A 175 -8.44 -11.79 7.88
N ALA A 176 -7.59 -10.83 7.50
CA ALA A 176 -7.11 -9.78 8.39
C ALA A 176 -8.26 -9.02 9.05
N ALA A 177 -9.28 -8.61 8.28
CA ALA A 177 -10.44 -7.90 8.81
C ALA A 177 -11.18 -8.68 9.92
N LYS A 178 -11.29 -10.00 9.78
CA LYS A 178 -11.94 -10.86 10.79
C LYS A 178 -11.09 -11.02 12.05
N GLU A 179 -9.76 -11.02 11.90
CA GLU A 179 -8.83 -11.21 13.02
C GLU A 179 -8.73 -9.96 13.91
N VAL A 180 -8.68 -8.76 13.31
CA VAL A 180 -8.45 -7.52 14.07
C VAL A 180 -9.72 -6.71 14.37
N GLY A 181 -10.89 -7.22 13.97
CA GLY A 181 -12.17 -6.55 14.20
C GLY A 181 -12.47 -6.28 15.68
N CYS A 182 -12.00 -7.14 16.60
CA CYS A 182 -12.14 -6.93 18.05
C CYS A 182 -11.40 -5.68 18.57
N ARG A 183 -10.39 -5.21 17.83
CA ARG A 183 -9.63 -3.97 18.10
C ARG A 183 -10.21 -2.75 17.38
N SER A 184 -11.39 -2.89 16.78
CA SER A 184 -12.02 -1.91 15.91
C SER A 184 -11.16 -1.48 14.72
N ILE A 185 -10.17 -2.30 14.32
CA ILE A 185 -9.35 -2.05 13.14
C ILE A 185 -10.10 -2.54 11.91
N ARG A 186 -10.17 -1.71 10.88
CA ARG A 186 -10.80 -2.07 9.59
C ARG A 186 -9.73 -2.40 8.56
N VAL A 187 -9.94 -3.47 7.79
CA VAL A 187 -9.09 -3.83 6.66
C VAL A 187 -9.97 -4.03 5.43
N ASN A 188 -9.70 -3.28 4.35
CA ASN A 188 -10.50 -3.30 3.13
C ASN A 188 -9.61 -3.41 1.88
N ALA A 189 -10.21 -3.76 0.75
CA ALA A 189 -9.54 -3.73 -0.53
C ALA A 189 -10.30 -2.83 -1.50
N VAL A 190 -9.57 -2.04 -2.28
CA VAL A 190 -10.11 -1.33 -3.43
C VAL A 190 -9.80 -2.13 -4.70
N CYS A 191 -10.76 -2.17 -5.63
CA CYS A 191 -10.64 -2.88 -6.90
C CYS A 191 -10.76 -1.90 -8.07
N PRO A 192 -9.72 -1.11 -8.37
CA PRO A 192 -9.70 -0.26 -9.56
C PRO A 192 -9.79 -1.07 -10.86
#